data_AF-A0A943X496-F1
#
_entry.id   AF-A0A943X496-F1
#
_cell.length_a   1.000
_cell.length_b   1.000
_cell.length_c   1.000
_cell.angle_alpha   90.00
_cell.angle_beta   90.00
_cell.angle_gamma   90.00
#
_symmetry.space_group_name_H-M   'P 1'
#
loop_
_entity.id
_entity.type
_entity.pdbx_description
1 polymer ?
#
loop_
_entity_poly.entity_id
_entity_poly.type
_entity_poly.pdbx_seq_one_letter_code
_entity_poly.pdbx_strand_id
1 'polypeptide(L)'
;MDRITVKSENGYELSEGVSLEKVIEKLAAFENMYEALLTDIDKTVLSADRLKNMQKTKTATYRQLFAEKLKLNEMKNRIDFWF
;
A
#
# COMPACT_ATOMS: atom_id res chain seq x y z
N MET A 1 13.55 -1.82 -9.89
CA MET A 1 12.33 -1.48 -10.65
C MET A 1 12.77 -0.70 -11.88
N ASP A 2 12.41 -1.16 -13.06
CA ASP A 2 12.73 -0.44 -14.28
C ASP A 2 11.84 0.81 -14.36
N ARG A 3 12.49 1.99 -14.42
CA ARG A 3 11.78 3.26 -14.52
C ARG A 3 11.26 3.45 -15.94
N ILE A 4 9.96 3.73 -16.04
CA ILE A 4 9.29 4.05 -17.31
C ILE A 4 9.22 5.56 -17.55
N THR A 5 9.73 6.35 -16.59
CA THR A 5 9.81 7.79 -16.67
C THR A 5 11.23 8.28 -16.45
N VAL A 6 11.59 9.32 -17.19
CA VAL A 6 12.81 10.10 -17.05
C VAL A 6 12.47 11.51 -16.55
N LYS A 7 13.40 12.12 -15.81
CA LYS A 7 13.21 13.49 -15.33
C LYS A 7 13.53 14.46 -16.48
N SER A 8 12.64 15.41 -16.72
CA SER A 8 12.82 16.51 -17.68
C SER A 8 12.75 17.88 -16.98
N GLU A 9 12.98 18.95 -17.72
CA GLU A 9 12.91 20.32 -17.19
C GLU A 9 11.52 20.65 -16.61
N ASN A 10 10.46 20.06 -17.18
CA ASN A 10 9.07 20.30 -16.80
C ASN A 10 8.46 19.18 -15.94
N GLY A 11 9.28 18.29 -15.37
CA GLY A 11 8.82 17.21 -14.50
C GLY A 11 9.30 15.84 -14.95
N TYR A 12 8.38 15.01 -15.44
CA TYR A 12 8.67 13.64 -15.87
C TYR A 12 8.03 13.32 -17.22
N GLU A 13 8.80 12.66 -18.07
CA GLU A 13 8.41 12.20 -19.41
C GLU A 13 8.61 10.69 -19.55
N LEU A 14 8.00 10.09 -20.57
CA LEU A 14 8.16 8.67 -20.85
C LEU A 14 9.58 8.38 -21.32
N SER A 15 10.17 7.29 -20.81
CA SER A 15 11.45 6.79 -21.31
C SER A 15 11.29 6.36 -22.78
N GLU A 16 12.37 6.51 -23.57
CA GLU A 16 12.39 6.10 -24.97
C GLU A 16 11.99 4.63 -25.14
N GLY A 17 11.13 4.33 -26.12
CA GLY A 17 10.66 2.98 -26.41
C GLY A 17 9.59 2.44 -25.45
N VAL A 18 9.13 3.22 -24.46
CA VAL A 18 7.99 2.84 -23.61
C VAL A 18 6.67 3.18 -24.32
N SER A 19 5.83 2.17 -24.55
CA SER A 19 4.49 2.36 -25.11
C SER A 19 3.49 2.81 -24.06
N LEU A 20 2.41 3.47 -24.49
CA LEU A 20 1.33 3.91 -23.59
C LEU A 20 0.65 2.73 -22.89
N GLU A 21 0.51 1.59 -23.56
CA GLU A 21 -0.08 0.37 -22.99
C GLU A 21 0.71 -0.08 -21.75
N LYS A 22 2.04 -0.07 -21.82
CA LYS A 22 2.90 -0.43 -20.70
C LYS A 22 2.80 0.57 -19.53
N VAL A 23 2.51 1.83 -19.81
CA VAL A 23 2.24 2.84 -18.78
C VAL A 23 0.93 2.52 -18.06
N ILE A 24 -0.13 2.23 -18.82
CA ILE A 24 -1.46 1.89 -18.30
C ILE A 24 -1.38 0.62 -17.44
N GLU A 25 -0.72 -0.43 -17.92
CA GLU A 25 -0.52 -1.67 -17.16
C GLU A 25 0.17 -1.41 -15.81
N LYS A 26 1.21 -0.57 -15.81
CA LYS A 26 1.95 -0.25 -14.59
C LYS A 26 1.15 0.61 -13.62
N LEU A 27 0.35 1.54 -14.14
CA LEU A 27 -0.55 2.36 -13.33
C LEU A 27 -1.65 1.49 -12.71
N ALA A 28 -2.32 0.65 -13.49
CA ALA A 28 -3.33 -0.27 -12.99
C ALA A 28 -2.76 -1.25 -11.95
N ALA A 29 -1.53 -1.75 -12.16
CA ALA A 29 -0.86 -2.59 -11.17
C ALA A 29 -0.59 -1.84 -9.85
N PHE A 30 -0.25 -0.56 -9.92
CA PHE A 30 -0.06 0.28 -8.75
C PHE A 30 -1.40 0.53 -8.02
N GLU A 31 -2.45 0.89 -8.75
CA GLU A 31 -3.81 1.12 -8.20
C GLU A 31 -4.33 -0.14 -7.48
N ASN A 32 -4.27 -1.29 -8.15
CA ASN A 32 -4.66 -2.59 -7.55
C ASN A 32 -3.87 -2.90 -6.27
N MET A 33 -2.56 -2.62 -6.25
CA MET A 33 -1.72 -2.82 -5.07
C MET A 33 -2.11 -1.88 -3.93
N TYR A 34 -2.41 -0.61 -4.24
CA TYR A 34 -2.84 0.36 -3.24
C TYR A 34 -4.23 0.02 -2.68
N GLU A 35 -5.19 -0.37 -3.51
CA GLU A 35 -6.51 -0.85 -3.07
C GLU A 35 -6.40 -2.08 -2.16
N ALA A 36 -5.53 -3.04 -2.52
CA ALA A 36 -5.28 -4.22 -1.70
C ALA A 36 -4.69 -3.85 -0.33
N LEU A 37 -3.73 -2.92 -0.28
CA LEU A 37 -3.15 -2.42 0.97
C LEU A 37 -4.22 -1.80 1.87
N LEU A 38 -5.09 -0.95 1.33
CA LEU A 38 -6.19 -0.34 2.09
C LEU A 38 -7.15 -1.42 2.64
N THR A 39 -7.49 -2.39 1.81
CA THR A 39 -8.34 -3.52 2.19
C THR A 39 -7.73 -4.34 3.34
N ASP A 40 -6.43 -4.59 3.30
CA ASP A 40 -5.72 -5.35 4.33
C ASP A 40 -5.64 -4.58 5.66
N ILE A 41 -5.48 -3.25 5.61
CA ILE A 41 -5.57 -2.39 6.78
C ILE A 41 -6.95 -2.53 7.42
N ASP A 42 -8.02 -2.37 6.65
CA ASP A 42 -9.40 -2.44 7.16
C ASP A 42 -9.70 -3.81 7.79
N LYS A 43 -9.35 -4.90 7.12
CA LYS A 43 -9.52 -6.27 7.66
C LYS A 43 -8.75 -6.47 8.96
N THR A 44 -7.52 -5.97 9.04
CA THR A 44 -6.67 -6.09 10.22
C THR A 44 -7.26 -5.29 11.39
N VAL A 45 -7.73 -4.08 11.14
CA VAL A 45 -8.41 -3.23 12.12
C VAL A 45 -9.67 -3.91 12.66
N LEU A 46 -10.55 -4.39 11.77
CA LEU A 46 -11.78 -5.09 12.15
C LEU A 46 -11.48 -6.33 13.01
N SER A 47 -10.45 -7.11 12.65
CA SER A 47 -10.05 -8.30 13.38
C SER A 47 -9.49 -7.98 14.77
N ALA A 48 -8.65 -6.94 14.87
CA ALA A 48 -8.11 -6.47 16.13
C ALA A 48 -9.21 -5.90 17.05
N ASP A 49 -10.15 -5.14 16.50
CA ASP A 49 -11.27 -4.56 17.25
C ASP A 49 -12.23 -5.63 17.75
N ARG A 50 -12.48 -6.69 16.97
CA ARG A 50 -13.24 -7.86 17.43
C ARG A 50 -12.60 -8.49 18.67
N LEU A 51 -11.29 -8.73 18.65
CA LEU A 51 -10.58 -9.29 19.81
C LEU A 51 -10.58 -8.33 21.00
N LYS A 52 -10.48 -7.01 20.75
CA LYS A 52 -10.57 -5.99 21.79
C LYS A 52 -11.94 -5.99 22.46
N ASN A 53 -13.02 -6.06 21.68
CA ASN A 53 -14.40 -6.14 22.20
C ASN A 53 -14.65 -7.42 23.00
N MET A 54 -13.97 -8.52 22.66
CA MET A 54 -13.95 -9.76 23.45
C MET A 54 -13.01 -9.72 24.66
N GLN A 55 -12.37 -8.58 24.97
CA GLN A 55 -11.35 -8.41 26.01
C GLN A 55 -10.11 -9.33 25.85
N LYS A 56 -9.85 -9.83 24.64
CA LYS A 56 -8.74 -10.75 24.30
C LYS A 56 -7.46 -10.00 23.86
N THR A 57 -7.17 -8.87 24.47
CA THR A 57 -6.05 -7.98 24.08
C THR A 57 -4.66 -8.48 24.50
N LYS A 58 -4.58 -9.45 25.43
CA LYS A 58 -3.29 -10.01 25.89
C LYS A 58 -2.82 -11.23 25.09
N THR A 59 -3.63 -11.70 24.14
CA THR A 59 -3.35 -12.90 23.33
C THR A 59 -2.22 -12.67 22.32
N ALA A 60 -1.52 -13.75 21.95
CA ALA A 60 -0.50 -13.70 20.89
C ALA A 60 -1.09 -13.20 19.56
N THR A 61 -2.29 -13.67 19.22
CA THR A 61 -3.03 -13.26 18.01
C THR A 61 -3.30 -11.76 17.98
N TYR A 62 -3.76 -11.16 19.10
CA TYR A 62 -3.98 -9.72 19.15
C TYR A 62 -2.67 -8.93 18.95
N ARG A 63 -1.57 -9.37 19.57
CA ARG A 63 -0.26 -8.73 19.40
C ARG A 63 0.24 -8.82 17.95
N GLN A 64 0.03 -9.95 17.28
CA GLN A 64 0.34 -10.14 15.86
C GLN A 64 -0.46 -9.18 14.99
N LEU A 65 -1.79 -9.13 15.15
CA LEU A 65 -2.66 -8.21 14.41
C LEU A 65 -2.31 -6.73 14.68
N PHE A 66 -1.91 -6.40 15.90
CA PHE A 66 -1.46 -5.04 16.23
C PHE A 66 -0.15 -4.69 15.52
N ALA A 67 0.83 -5.59 15.54
CA ALA A 67 2.09 -5.40 14.81
C ALA A 67 1.87 -5.30 13.29
N GLU A 68 0.99 -6.13 12.74
CA GLU A 68 0.59 -6.09 11.34
C GLU A 68 -0.08 -4.76 10.98
N LYS A 69 -1.01 -4.28 11.81
CA LYS A 69 -1.63 -2.96 11.65
C LYS A 69 -0.59 -1.84 11.61
N LEU A 70 0.40 -1.85 12.50
CA LEU A 70 1.47 -0.85 12.52
C LEU A 70 2.29 -0.90 11.22
N LYS A 71 2.66 -2.11 10.77
CA LYS A 71 3.42 -2.29 9.53
C LYS A 71 2.64 -1.79 8.30
N LEU A 72 1.35 -2.14 8.18
CA LEU A 72 0.53 -1.74 7.05
C LEU A 72 0.32 -0.22 7.02
N ASN A 73 0.11 0.41 8.19
CA ASN A 73 0.02 1.87 8.28
C ASN A 73 1.34 2.56 7.93
N GLU A 74 2.48 2.01 8.35
CA GLU A 74 3.80 2.53 7.94
C GLU A 74 3.97 2.48 6.42
N MET A 75 3.58 1.37 5.79
CA MET A 75 3.61 1.23 4.33
C MET A 75 2.70 2.25 3.64
N LYS A 76 1.46 2.43 4.14
CA LYS A 76 0.52 3.43 3.62
C LYS A 76 1.10 4.84 3.74
N ASN A 77 1.57 5.22 4.93
CA ASN A 77 2.15 6.55 5.18
C ASN A 77 3.36 6.82 4.27
N ARG A 78 4.19 5.80 4.02
CA ARG A 78 5.34 5.93 3.13
C ARG A 78 4.92 6.14 1.68
N ILE A 79 3.82 5.55 1.23
CA ILE A 79 3.25 5.77 -0.10
C ILE A 79 2.67 7.18 -0.14
N ASP A 80 1.77 7.51 0.78
CA ASP A 80 1.09 8.81 0.88
C ASP A 80 2.07 10.00 0.95
N PHE A 81 3.27 9.82 1.50
CA PHE A 81 4.29 10.86 1.52
C PHE A 81 4.67 11.37 0.11
N TRP A 82 4.52 10.53 -0.92
CA TRP A 82 4.90 10.86 -2.30
C TRP A 82 3.73 11.33 -3.17
N PHE A 83 2.50 11.32 -2.66
CA PHE A 83 1.27 11.70 -3.36
C PHE A 83 0.63 12.93 -2.71
#